data_AF-A0A1B9I9V5-F1
#
_entry.id   AF-A0A1B9I9V5-F1
#
_cell.length_a   1.000
_cell.length_b   1.000
_cell.length_c   1.000
_cell.angle_alpha   90.00
_cell.angle_beta   90.00
_cell.angle_gamma   90.00
#
_symmetry.space_group_name_H-M   'P 1'
#
loop_
_entity.id
_entity.type
_entity.pdbx_description
1 polymer ?
#
loop_
_entity_poly.entity_id
_entity_poly.type
_entity_poly.pdbx_seq_one_letter_code
_entity_poly.pdbx_strand_id
1 'polypeptide(L)'
;MLLVPILIILACLSTSLGGVISHVDRVIKPRAELVVQPVCQGGNLDSHDCNVALLSLGGGIQGAIQFLRVDDTSNTSSSGTCRMTVTAVDGGTAISISKGRLEQAQKAAIAECGRQAWTVTALGGSVGGNLKIEQSGV
;
A
#
# COMPACT_ATOMS: atom_id res chain seq x y z
N MET A 1 -22.33 -8.26 -81.27
CA MET A 1 -21.83 -9.48 -80.60
C MET A 1 -20.31 -9.41 -80.55
N LEU A 2 -19.74 -9.30 -79.35
CA LEU A 2 -18.38 -9.69 -78.86
C LEU A 2 -18.12 -8.84 -77.58
N LEU A 3 -18.31 -9.39 -76.37
CA LEU A 3 -17.32 -10.04 -75.48
C LEU A 3 -16.45 -9.04 -74.65
N VAL A 4 -16.92 -8.73 -73.41
CA VAL A 4 -16.27 -8.81 -72.05
C VAL A 4 -14.75 -8.47 -71.97
N PRO A 5 -14.25 -7.62 -71.02
CA PRO A 5 -14.23 -8.03 -69.61
C PRO A 5 -14.43 -7.00 -68.48
N ILE A 6 -15.00 -7.61 -67.43
CA ILE A 6 -15.05 -7.25 -66.00
C ILE A 6 -13.70 -6.68 -65.52
N LEU A 7 -13.73 -5.48 -64.96
CA LEU A 7 -12.61 -4.93 -64.18
C LEU A 7 -13.03 -4.80 -62.71
N ILE A 8 -12.54 -5.76 -61.91
CA ILE A 8 -12.65 -5.80 -60.45
C ILE A 8 -11.70 -4.72 -59.90
N ILE A 9 -12.24 -3.65 -59.31
CA ILE A 9 -11.45 -2.68 -58.54
C ILE A 9 -11.42 -3.15 -57.08
N LEU A 10 -10.29 -3.74 -56.72
CA LEU A 10 -9.93 -4.21 -55.39
C LEU A 10 -9.80 -3.01 -54.44
N ALA A 11 -10.69 -2.91 -53.45
CA ALA A 11 -10.58 -1.92 -52.36
C ALA A 11 -9.45 -2.34 -51.40
N CYS A 12 -8.27 -1.73 -51.53
CA CYS A 12 -7.23 -1.80 -50.51
C CYS A 12 -7.56 -0.83 -49.37
N LEU A 13 -8.36 -1.29 -48.40
CA LEU A 13 -8.41 -0.66 -47.07
C LEU A 13 -7.15 -1.07 -46.31
N SER A 14 -6.16 -0.19 -46.26
CA SER A 14 -5.02 -0.28 -45.36
C SER A 14 -5.50 -0.04 -43.92
N THR A 15 -5.98 -1.09 -43.25
CA THR A 15 -6.17 -1.09 -41.80
C THR A 15 -4.78 -1.12 -41.13
N SER A 16 -4.20 0.05 -40.91
CA SER A 16 -3.09 0.18 -39.97
C SER A 16 -3.65 -0.08 -38.56
N LEU A 17 -3.44 -1.30 -38.05
CA LEU A 17 -3.55 -1.59 -36.62
C LEU A 17 -2.46 -0.80 -35.88
N GLY A 18 -2.76 0.46 -35.57
CA GLY A 18 -2.07 1.18 -34.52
C GLY A 18 -2.52 0.58 -33.19
N GLY A 19 -1.82 -0.44 -32.71
CA GLY A 19 -1.96 -0.92 -31.35
C GLY A 19 -1.58 0.19 -30.40
N VAL A 20 -2.57 0.89 -29.84
CA VAL A 20 -2.35 1.81 -28.73
C VAL A 20 -1.94 0.95 -27.54
N ILE A 21 -0.65 0.93 -27.23
CA ILE A 21 -0.16 0.42 -25.95
C ILE A 21 -0.71 1.39 -24.91
N SER A 22 -1.84 1.03 -24.31
CA SER A 22 -2.36 1.72 -23.14
C SER A 22 -1.37 1.44 -22.01
N HIS A 23 -0.42 2.35 -21.80
CA HIS A 23 0.18 2.48 -20.49
C HIS A 23 -0.98 2.76 -19.55
N VAL A 24 -1.36 1.77 -18.73
CA VAL A 24 -2.22 2.03 -17.59
C VAL A 24 -1.43 3.03 -16.76
N ASP A 25 -1.83 4.30 -16.85
CA ASP A 25 -1.43 5.33 -15.90
C ASP A 25 -1.91 4.81 -14.55
N ARG A 26 -1.07 4.02 -13.88
CA ARG A 26 -1.18 3.88 -12.44
C ARG A 26 -0.92 5.28 -11.95
N VAL A 27 -2.00 6.03 -11.75
CA VAL A 27 -1.99 7.21 -10.90
C VAL A 27 -1.23 6.75 -9.67
N ILE A 28 0.01 7.22 -9.55
CA ILE A 28 0.84 6.92 -8.38
C ILE A 28 0.13 7.65 -7.26
N LYS A 29 -0.80 6.95 -6.58
CA LYS A 29 -1.46 7.50 -5.43
C LYS A 29 -0.33 7.82 -4.45
N PRO A 30 -0.13 9.09 -4.09
CA PRO A 30 1.00 9.49 -3.26
C PRO A 30 0.87 9.00 -1.81
N ARG A 31 -0.18 8.20 -1.51
CA ARG A 31 -0.54 7.71 -0.19
C ARG A 31 -0.70 6.19 -0.24
N ALA A 32 -0.37 5.51 0.86
CA ALA A 32 -0.83 4.15 1.10
C ALA A 32 -2.37 4.12 0.94
N GLU A 33 -2.84 3.34 -0.02
CA GLU A 33 -4.26 3.07 -0.18
C GLU A 33 -4.72 2.27 1.04
N LEU A 34 -5.76 2.78 1.71
CA LEU A 34 -6.35 2.12 2.86
C LEU A 34 -7.54 1.30 2.39
N VAL A 35 -7.59 0.03 2.81
CA VAL A 35 -8.74 -0.85 2.60
C VAL A 35 -9.69 -0.84 3.79
N VAL A 36 -9.19 -0.46 4.98
CA VAL A 36 -9.99 -0.14 6.16
C VAL A 36 -9.50 1.20 6.69
N GLN A 37 -10.45 2.13 6.87
CA GLN A 37 -10.15 3.47 7.37
C GLN A 37 -9.76 3.44 8.85
N PRO A 38 -9.08 4.48 9.36
CA PRO A 38 -8.69 4.55 10.75
C PRO A 38 -9.89 4.43 11.70
N VAL A 39 -9.79 3.55 12.69
CA VAL A 39 -10.74 3.44 13.80
C VAL A 39 -10.06 3.94 15.06
N CYS A 40 -10.56 5.03 15.62
CA CYS A 40 -10.00 5.67 16.80
C CYS A 40 -10.51 5.03 18.09
N GLN A 41 -9.62 4.81 19.06
CA GLN A 41 -9.88 4.04 20.28
C GLN A 41 -9.73 4.88 21.57
N GLY A 42 -9.48 6.19 21.45
CA GLY A 42 -9.33 7.10 22.59
C GLY A 42 -7.90 7.14 23.17
N GLY A 43 -7.76 7.83 24.30
CA GLY A 43 -6.46 8.07 24.96
C GLY A 43 -5.67 9.26 24.40
N ASN A 44 -4.46 9.45 24.90
CA ASN A 44 -3.55 10.52 24.47
C ASN A 44 -2.11 10.00 24.53
N LEU A 45 -1.60 9.54 23.39
CA LEU A 45 -0.26 8.97 23.26
C LEU A 45 0.76 10.04 22.90
N ASP A 46 2.00 9.87 23.33
CA ASP A 46 3.08 10.75 22.92
C ASP A 46 3.48 10.46 21.46
N SER A 47 3.53 11.50 20.63
CA SER A 47 3.80 11.36 19.21
C SER A 47 5.26 10.99 18.92
N HIS A 48 6.20 11.43 19.77
CA HIS A 48 7.60 11.05 19.62
C HIS A 48 7.76 9.57 19.94
N ASP A 49 7.20 9.11 21.05
CA ASP A 49 7.16 7.69 21.43
C ASP A 49 6.56 6.83 20.32
N CYS A 50 5.41 7.21 19.76
CA CYS A 50 4.78 6.44 18.69
C CYS A 50 5.60 6.39 17.40
N ASN A 51 6.27 7.49 17.03
CA ASN A 51 7.14 7.51 15.87
C ASN A 51 8.38 6.64 16.10
N VAL A 52 8.98 6.68 17.29
CA VAL A 52 10.10 5.79 17.64
C VAL A 52 9.65 4.34 17.62
N ALA A 53 8.51 4.01 18.23
CA ALA A 53 7.94 2.68 18.19
C ALA A 53 7.76 2.19 16.74
N LEU A 54 7.14 2.99 15.86
CA LEU A 54 6.98 2.63 14.45
C LEU A 54 8.32 2.30 13.78
N LEU A 55 9.33 3.16 13.99
CA LEU A 55 10.65 3.00 13.39
C LEU A 55 11.47 1.85 14.01
N SER A 56 11.06 1.33 15.16
CA SER A 56 11.69 0.18 15.82
C SER A 56 11.13 -1.18 15.37
N LEU A 57 10.06 -1.22 14.56
CA LEU A 57 9.55 -2.47 13.99
C LEU A 57 10.65 -3.21 13.20
N GLY A 58 10.62 -4.54 13.24
CA GLY A 58 11.59 -5.40 12.55
C GLY A 58 13.04 -5.26 13.03
N GLY A 59 13.25 -4.74 14.25
CA GLY A 59 14.60 -4.43 14.78
C GLY A 59 15.16 -3.09 14.31
N GLY A 60 14.36 -2.28 13.61
CA GLY A 60 14.72 -0.96 13.14
C GLY A 60 14.52 -0.78 11.64
N ILE A 61 13.58 0.10 11.24
CA ILE A 61 13.36 0.53 9.86
C ILE A 61 14.22 1.78 9.60
N GLN A 62 15.55 1.62 9.66
CA GLN A 62 16.53 2.71 9.52
C GLN A 62 17.60 2.36 8.47
N GLY A 63 18.16 3.35 7.77
CA GLY A 63 19.22 3.15 6.76
C GLY A 63 18.74 2.99 5.31
N ALA A 64 19.62 2.48 4.43
CA ALA A 64 19.40 2.40 2.98
C ALA A 64 18.27 1.44 2.56
N ILE A 65 17.90 0.49 3.45
CA ILE A 65 16.80 -0.44 3.25
C ILE A 65 15.56 0.15 3.92
N GLN A 66 14.77 0.90 3.15
CA GLN A 66 13.52 1.49 3.63
C GLN A 66 12.35 0.51 3.56
N PHE A 67 12.53 -0.71 4.07
CA PHE A 67 11.48 -1.73 4.12
C PHE A 67 11.44 -2.39 5.49
N LEU A 68 10.23 -2.61 6.00
CA LEU A 68 9.97 -3.60 7.02
C LEU A 68 9.76 -4.94 6.33
N ARG A 69 10.69 -5.88 6.57
CA ARG A 69 10.58 -7.26 6.13
C ARG A 69 10.71 -8.17 7.33
N VAL A 70 9.65 -8.91 7.63
CA VAL A 70 9.62 -9.89 8.71
C VAL A 70 9.04 -11.17 8.13
N ASP A 71 9.76 -12.28 8.30
CA ASP A 71 9.30 -13.61 7.90
C ASP A 71 8.37 -14.19 8.97
N ASP A 72 7.36 -13.40 9.32
CA ASP A 72 6.30 -13.72 10.27
C ASP A 72 5.07 -12.88 9.92
N THR A 73 3.91 -13.33 10.38
CA THR A 73 2.63 -12.67 10.20
C THR A 73 2.41 -11.49 11.14
N SER A 74 3.22 -11.34 12.19
CA SER A 74 3.09 -10.25 13.15
C SER A 74 4.45 -9.69 13.58
N ASN A 75 4.49 -8.38 13.84
CA ASN A 75 5.63 -7.75 14.48
C ASN A 75 5.16 -6.61 15.38
N THR A 76 5.79 -6.49 16.54
CA THR A 76 5.46 -5.47 17.54
C THR A 76 6.73 -4.78 18.01
N SER A 77 6.61 -3.49 18.28
CA SER A 77 7.63 -2.66 18.92
C SER A 77 6.95 -1.68 19.88
N SER A 78 7.72 -1.16 20.83
CA SER A 78 7.23 -0.17 21.79
C SER A 78 8.32 0.83 22.14
N SER A 79 7.91 2.05 22.45
CA SER A 79 8.75 3.11 23.00
C SER A 79 7.92 3.97 23.93
N GLY A 80 8.43 4.25 25.13
CA GLY A 80 7.74 5.06 26.14
C GLY A 80 6.29 4.63 26.34
N THR A 81 5.36 5.50 25.99
CA THR A 81 3.91 5.33 26.14
C THR A 81 3.21 4.60 24.99
N CYS A 82 3.93 4.27 23.90
CA CYS A 82 3.33 3.83 22.66
C CYS A 82 3.83 2.46 22.19
N ARG A 83 2.91 1.65 21.68
CA ARG A 83 3.16 0.35 21.05
C ARG A 83 2.65 0.39 19.62
N MET A 84 3.46 -0.09 18.69
CA MET A 84 3.07 -0.35 17.31
C MET A 84 3.02 -1.85 17.08
N THR A 85 1.93 -2.33 16.50
CA THR A 85 1.79 -3.71 16.03
C THR A 85 1.39 -3.69 14.56
N VAL A 86 2.03 -4.54 13.77
CA VAL A 86 1.62 -4.80 12.39
C VAL A 86 1.28 -6.28 12.23
N THR A 87 0.24 -6.58 11.47
CA THR A 87 -0.23 -7.95 11.27
C THR A 87 -0.62 -8.16 9.82
N ALA A 88 -0.05 -9.19 9.18
CA ALA A 88 -0.49 -9.67 7.89
C ALA A 88 -1.92 -10.20 8.01
N VAL A 89 -2.80 -9.72 7.13
CA VAL A 89 -4.22 -10.12 7.08
C VAL A 89 -4.57 -10.58 5.66
N ASP A 90 -5.79 -11.06 5.47
CA ASP A 90 -6.31 -11.53 4.18
C ASP A 90 -5.48 -12.67 3.56
N GLY A 91 -5.01 -13.59 4.41
CA GLY A 91 -4.18 -14.73 3.99
C GLY A 91 -2.70 -14.39 3.78
N GLY A 92 -2.26 -13.17 4.12
CA GLY A 92 -0.84 -12.79 4.04
C GLY A 92 0.04 -13.63 4.98
N THR A 93 1.22 -14.03 4.50
CA THR A 93 2.09 -15.01 5.20
C THR A 93 3.34 -14.39 5.84
N ALA A 94 3.75 -13.21 5.40
CA ALA A 94 4.91 -12.49 5.91
C ALA A 94 4.71 -10.98 5.74
N ILE A 95 5.40 -10.15 6.51
CA ILE A 95 5.31 -8.69 6.40
C ILE A 95 6.35 -8.18 5.38
N SER A 96 5.90 -7.37 4.43
CA SER A 96 6.76 -6.74 3.43
C SER A 96 6.15 -5.42 2.98
N ILE A 97 6.57 -4.32 3.62
CA ILE A 97 6.08 -2.97 3.37
C ILE A 97 7.24 -1.97 3.35
N SER A 98 7.20 -0.99 2.44
CA SER A 98 8.18 0.10 2.48
C SER A 98 7.88 1.06 3.62
N LYS A 99 8.92 1.67 4.20
CA LYS A 99 8.84 2.70 5.24
C LYS A 99 7.89 3.81 4.84
N GLY A 100 8.01 4.33 3.62
CA GLY A 100 7.16 5.40 3.13
C GLY A 100 5.66 5.04 3.11
N ARG A 101 5.31 3.80 2.72
CA ARG A 101 3.90 3.34 2.74
C ARG A 101 3.39 3.18 4.17
N LEU A 102 4.21 2.60 5.04
CA LEU A 102 3.89 2.44 6.46
C LEU A 102 3.64 3.79 7.14
N GLU A 103 4.53 4.76 6.95
CA GLU A 103 4.41 6.12 7.50
C GLU A 103 3.22 6.88 6.90
N GLN A 104 2.86 6.65 5.63
CA GLN A 104 1.69 7.27 5.04
C GLN A 104 0.37 6.73 5.62
N ALA A 105 0.31 5.43 5.94
CA ALA A 105 -0.83 4.87 6.66
C ALA A 105 -0.91 5.44 8.09
N GLN A 106 0.22 5.56 8.80
CA GLN A 106 0.28 6.22 10.10
C GLN A 106 -0.19 7.68 10.02
N LYS A 107 0.28 8.45 9.04
CA LYS A 107 -0.16 9.83 8.80
C LYS A 107 -1.66 9.92 8.50
N ALA A 108 -2.23 8.91 7.85
CA ALA A 108 -3.68 8.83 7.64
C ALA A 108 -4.45 8.61 8.93
N ALA A 109 -3.97 7.70 9.77
CA ALA A 109 -4.58 7.47 11.06
C ALA A 109 -4.43 8.68 12.00
N ILE A 110 -3.29 9.35 12.03
CA ILE A 110 -3.08 10.57 12.84
C ILE A 110 -3.94 11.73 12.33
N ALA A 111 -4.16 11.86 11.02
CA ALA A 111 -5.02 12.90 10.47
C ALA A 111 -6.48 12.75 10.93
N GLU A 112 -6.94 11.51 11.15
CA GLU A 112 -8.30 11.20 11.59
C GLU A 112 -8.41 11.18 13.13
N CYS A 113 -7.51 10.45 13.79
CA CYS A 113 -7.60 10.13 15.22
C CYS A 113 -6.73 11.02 16.11
N GLY A 114 -5.92 11.91 15.54
CA GLY A 114 -4.98 12.75 16.28
C GLY A 114 -3.98 11.91 17.09
N ARG A 115 -3.98 12.12 18.41
CA ARG A 115 -3.08 11.45 19.37
C ARG A 115 -3.69 10.22 20.04
N GLN A 116 -4.87 9.78 19.60
CA GLN A 116 -5.54 8.61 20.16
C GLN A 116 -4.83 7.32 19.72
N ALA A 117 -5.13 6.22 20.41
CA ALA A 117 -4.90 4.88 19.87
C ALA A 117 -5.78 4.66 18.63
N TRP A 118 -5.31 3.86 17.68
CA TRP A 118 -6.03 3.61 16.44
C TRP A 118 -5.63 2.29 15.77
N THR A 119 -6.50 1.81 14.89
CA THR A 119 -6.21 0.73 13.94
C THR A 119 -6.52 1.18 12.52
N VAL A 120 -5.78 0.68 11.53
CA VAL A 120 -6.01 0.93 10.10
C VAL A 120 -5.51 -0.27 9.29
N THR A 121 -6.07 -0.52 8.10
CA THR A 121 -5.54 -1.56 7.20
C THR A 121 -5.11 -0.95 5.88
N ALA A 122 -3.82 -1.10 5.56
CA ALA A 122 -3.26 -0.69 4.29
C ALA A 122 -3.40 -1.83 3.26
N LEU A 123 -3.72 -1.47 2.01
CA LEU A 123 -3.66 -2.38 0.87
C LEU A 123 -2.23 -2.95 0.74
N GLY A 124 -2.05 -4.25 0.55
CA GLY A 124 -0.72 -4.85 0.49
C GLY A 124 0.06 -4.71 1.82
N GLY A 125 1.39 -4.77 1.75
CA GLY A 125 2.23 -4.65 2.94
C GLY A 125 2.49 -5.98 3.67
N SER A 126 1.86 -7.06 3.20
CA SER A 126 2.24 -8.43 3.48
C SER A 126 2.44 -9.21 2.17
N VAL A 127 3.07 -10.37 2.25
CA VAL A 127 3.21 -11.32 1.14
C VAL A 127 1.86 -12.01 0.94
N GLY A 128 1.16 -11.66 -0.14
CA GLY A 128 -0.12 -12.29 -0.51
C GLY A 128 -1.36 -11.71 0.17
N GLY A 129 -1.25 -10.61 0.93
CA GLY A 129 -2.39 -10.01 1.63
C GLY A 129 -2.20 -8.52 1.94
N ASN A 130 -3.04 -8.02 2.86
CA ASN A 130 -2.98 -6.65 3.37
C ASN A 130 -2.24 -6.59 4.71
N LEU A 131 -2.04 -5.38 5.24
CA LEU A 131 -1.38 -5.16 6.51
C LEU A 131 -2.27 -4.33 7.44
N LYS A 132 -2.72 -4.95 8.53
CA LYS A 132 -3.30 -4.22 9.66
C LYS A 132 -2.18 -3.56 10.44
N ILE A 133 -2.36 -2.29 10.79
CA ILE A 133 -1.44 -1.48 11.58
C ILE A 133 -2.22 -0.95 12.78
N GLU A 134 -1.65 -1.11 13.97
CA GLU A 134 -2.25 -0.72 15.24
C GLU A 134 -1.26 0.12 16.05
N GLN A 135 -1.75 1.25 16.56
CA GLN A 135 -1.06 2.09 17.53
C GLN A 135 -1.86 2.06 18.84
N SER A 136 -1.25 1.59 19.92
CA SER A 136 -1.88 1.48 21.23
C SER A 136 -1.00 2.06 22.33
N GLY A 137 -1.56 2.21 23.54
CA GLY A 137 -0.75 2.39 24.74
C GLY A 137 0.08 1.13 25.04
N VAL A 138 1.17 1.32 25.81
CA VAL A 138 1.96 0.21 26.39
C VAL A 138 1.31 -0.34 27.64
#